data_AF-A0A7V9SYF2-F1
#
_entry.id   AF-A0A7V9SYF2-F1
#
_cell.length_a   1.000
_cell.length_b   1.000
_cell.length_c   1.000
_cell.angle_alpha   90.00
_cell.angle_beta   90.00
_cell.angle_gamma   90.00
#
_symmetry.space_group_name_H-M   'P 1'
#
loop_
_entity.id
_entity.type
_entity.pdbx_description
1 polymer ?
#
loop_
_entity_poly.entity_id
_entity_poly.type
_entity_poly.pdbx_seq_one_letter_code
_entity_poly.pdbx_strand_id
1 'polypeptide(L)'
;KFVAQFENETVEKIEMKVGALTSHAHRPHFYGFTWSPIGVATEYVKPARVLRDFEIRQVPALSDRETIVIGGRTFEADLTSGGAADLPDFFRHKAKSLDYKTVRYVGHYAWVESVIEKLAVEENIFNKSDHDELPDKLLGEFLGEIPAVEDDFVLVHASVDGFDAGGTRRMIEKAFFVDFLEIDGKRLRAIQTTTAAPLCEAAAMLLTNEYKGVILQSQIEPQKFLSGNFVSRIYKD
;
A
#
# COMPACT_ATOMS: atom_id res chain seq x y z
N LYS A 1 4.30 19.56 -3.69
CA LYS A 1 3.34 20.40 -2.93
C LYS A 1 3.92 20.87 -1.60
N PHE A 2 4.28 19.97 -0.67
CA PHE A 2 4.84 20.33 0.63
C PHE A 2 6.00 21.33 0.55
N VAL A 3 7.06 20.99 -0.19
CA VAL A 3 8.24 21.84 -0.40
C VAL A 3 7.85 23.23 -0.92
N ALA A 4 6.99 23.30 -1.94
CA ALA A 4 6.55 24.56 -2.52
C ALA A 4 5.69 25.41 -1.54
N GLN A 5 4.99 24.77 -0.61
CA GLN A 5 4.10 25.46 0.34
C GLN A 5 4.85 25.93 1.60
N PHE A 6 5.86 25.18 2.05
CA PHE A 6 6.56 25.43 3.32
C PHE A 6 8.03 25.83 3.16
N GLU A 7 8.49 25.95 1.92
CA GLU A 7 9.81 26.48 1.55
C GLU A 7 10.98 25.74 2.22
N ASN A 8 10.83 24.43 2.41
CA ASN A 8 11.90 23.55 2.87
C ASN A 8 12.04 22.37 1.90
N GLU A 9 13.23 22.24 1.31
CA GLU A 9 13.54 21.21 0.32
C GLU A 9 13.67 19.81 0.92
N THR A 10 13.95 19.71 2.22
CA THR A 10 14.12 18.42 2.91
C THR A 10 12.83 18.00 3.61
N VAL A 11 12.32 16.82 3.25
CA VAL A 11 11.17 16.19 3.89
C VAL A 11 11.64 15.22 4.98
N GLU A 12 11.01 15.25 6.16
CA GLU A 12 11.38 14.33 7.26
C GLU A 12 10.80 12.93 7.02
N LYS A 13 9.51 12.85 6.68
CA LYS A 13 8.83 11.57 6.50
C LYS A 13 7.80 11.63 5.38
N ILE A 14 7.82 10.61 4.53
CA ILE A 14 6.74 10.28 3.59
C ILE A 14 6.11 8.99 4.07
N GLU A 15 4.79 8.97 4.26
CA GLU A 15 4.07 7.75 4.60
C GLU A 15 3.02 7.48 3.55
N MET A 16 3.01 6.24 3.05
CA MET A 16 2.04 5.75 2.09
C MET A 16 1.36 4.54 2.71
N LYS A 17 0.04 4.57 2.77
CA LYS A 17 -0.74 3.50 3.39
C LYS A 17 -1.86 3.11 2.44
N VAL A 18 -2.05 1.82 2.19
CA VAL A 18 -3.15 1.35 1.33
C VAL A 18 -3.77 0.06 1.84
N GLY A 19 -5.08 -0.09 1.67
CA GLY A 19 -5.78 -1.33 1.98
C GLY A 19 -6.95 -1.56 1.05
N ALA A 20 -6.96 -2.71 0.38
CA ALA A 20 -8.19 -3.31 -0.14
C ALA A 20 -8.88 -4.02 1.02
N LEU A 21 -9.99 -3.47 1.47
CA LEU A 21 -10.67 -3.86 2.70
C LEU A 21 -12.09 -4.32 2.37
N THR A 22 -12.57 -5.30 3.12
CA THR A 22 -13.94 -5.78 2.99
C THR A 22 -14.88 -4.88 3.78
N SER A 23 -16.15 -4.77 3.38
CA SER A 23 -17.15 -4.01 4.16
C SER A 23 -17.40 -4.63 5.55
N HIS A 24 -17.17 -5.94 5.67
CA HIS A 24 -17.32 -6.70 6.89
C HIS A 24 -16.12 -7.63 7.09
N ALA A 25 -15.65 -7.71 8.33
CA ALA A 25 -14.51 -8.53 8.72
C ALA A 25 -14.82 -9.20 10.05
N HIS A 26 -14.55 -10.51 10.14
CA HIS A 26 -14.88 -11.32 11.30
C HIS A 26 -13.62 -11.96 11.89
N ARG A 27 -13.68 -12.24 13.19
CA ARG A 27 -12.67 -13.07 13.86
C ARG A 27 -12.56 -14.45 13.18
N PRO A 28 -11.38 -15.09 13.20
CA PRO A 28 -10.15 -14.62 13.84
C PRO A 28 -9.29 -13.70 12.97
N HIS A 29 -9.48 -13.73 11.64
CA HIS A 29 -8.56 -13.14 10.67
C HIS A 29 -8.86 -11.67 10.32
N PHE A 30 -10.08 -11.18 10.61
CA PHE A 30 -10.52 -9.81 10.32
C PHE A 30 -10.20 -9.36 8.87
N TYR A 31 -10.41 -10.26 7.91
CA TYR A 31 -10.05 -10.06 6.50
C TYR A 31 -10.93 -10.90 5.58
N GLY A 32 -10.96 -10.59 4.29
CA GLY A 32 -11.57 -11.43 3.26
C GLY A 32 -10.85 -11.20 1.93
N PHE A 33 -10.76 -12.25 1.11
CA PHE A 33 -10.06 -12.16 -0.17
C PHE A 33 -10.92 -11.46 -1.22
N THR A 34 -10.40 -10.34 -1.72
CA THR A 34 -10.96 -9.58 -2.86
C THR A 34 -10.00 -9.54 -4.05
N TRP A 35 -8.75 -9.97 -3.85
CA TRP A 35 -7.67 -10.04 -4.83
C TRP A 35 -6.75 -11.24 -4.52
N SER A 36 -5.69 -11.39 -5.30
CA SER A 36 -4.79 -12.56 -5.30
C SER A 36 -4.29 -12.99 -3.90
N PRO A 37 -4.73 -14.14 -3.38
CA PRO A 37 -4.30 -14.64 -2.07
C PRO A 37 -2.79 -14.85 -1.93
N ILE A 38 -2.13 -15.32 -3.00
CA ILE A 38 -0.67 -15.52 -2.99
C ILE A 38 0.08 -14.18 -2.89
N GLY A 39 -0.48 -13.11 -3.47
CA GLY A 39 0.08 -11.78 -3.34
C GLY A 39 0.09 -11.32 -1.88
N VAL A 40 -1.03 -11.52 -1.18
CA VAL A 40 -1.15 -11.23 0.26
C VAL A 40 -0.11 -11.99 1.08
N ALA A 41 0.01 -13.31 0.87
CA ALA A 41 0.97 -14.13 1.60
C ALA A 41 2.43 -13.71 1.32
N THR A 42 2.76 -13.41 0.06
CA THR A 42 4.09 -12.95 -0.34
C THR A 42 4.45 -11.62 0.32
N GLU A 43 3.52 -10.67 0.35
CA GLU A 43 3.70 -9.34 0.92
C GLU A 43 4.03 -9.35 2.41
N TYR A 44 3.56 -10.35 3.14
CA TYR A 44 3.84 -10.52 4.56
C TYR A 44 5.19 -11.16 4.81
N VAL A 45 5.78 -11.87 3.85
CA VAL A 45 7.02 -12.63 4.05
C VAL A 45 8.25 -11.91 3.54
N LYS A 46 8.17 -11.37 2.31
CA LYS A 46 9.33 -10.75 1.66
C LYS A 46 9.68 -9.42 2.35
N PRO A 47 10.97 -9.00 2.32
CA PRO A 47 11.39 -7.77 2.98
C PRO A 47 10.76 -6.53 2.33
N ALA A 48 10.41 -5.54 3.16
CA ALA A 48 9.96 -4.22 2.73
C ALA A 48 11.16 -3.34 2.36
N ARG A 49 11.04 -2.57 1.27
CA ARG A 49 12.01 -1.51 0.91
C ARG A 49 11.55 -0.19 1.52
N VAL A 50 12.41 0.42 2.33
CA VAL A 50 12.11 1.66 3.05
C VAL A 50 13.24 2.68 2.86
N LEU A 51 12.98 3.96 3.15
CA LEU A 51 14.03 4.95 3.39
C LEU A 51 14.23 5.17 4.88
N ARG A 52 15.48 5.14 5.33
CA ARG A 52 15.91 5.51 6.68
C ARG A 52 17.18 6.34 6.55
N ASP A 53 17.19 7.51 7.17
CA ASP A 53 18.28 8.48 7.08
C ASP A 53 18.75 8.71 5.64
N PHE A 54 17.80 8.98 4.74
CA PHE A 54 18.00 9.23 3.30
C PHE A 54 18.51 8.04 2.47
N GLU A 55 18.75 6.89 3.10
CA GLU A 55 19.30 5.70 2.46
C GLU A 55 18.24 4.59 2.36
N ILE A 56 18.33 3.82 1.27
CA ILE A 56 17.45 2.67 1.05
C ILE A 56 17.87 1.54 1.98
N ARG A 57 16.90 0.98 2.69
CA ARG A 57 17.07 -0.20 3.55
C ARG A 57 16.05 -1.26 3.18
N GLN A 58 16.41 -2.51 3.44
CA GLN A 58 15.46 -3.61 3.49
C GLN A 58 15.24 -3.98 4.95
N VAL A 59 13.97 -4.09 5.34
CA VAL A 59 13.55 -4.47 6.69
C VAL A 59 12.53 -5.61 6.59
N PRO A 60 12.39 -6.47 7.61
CA PRO A 60 11.40 -7.52 7.58
C PRO A 60 9.99 -6.96 7.40
N ALA A 61 9.15 -7.62 6.61
CA ALA A 61 7.72 -7.33 6.62
C ALA A 61 7.12 -7.68 7.98
N LEU A 62 6.09 -6.94 8.37
CA LEU A 62 5.43 -7.01 9.68
C LEU A 62 6.36 -6.65 10.85
N SER A 63 7.17 -5.61 10.71
CA SER A 63 8.15 -5.19 11.72
C SER A 63 7.91 -3.80 12.31
N ASP A 64 6.92 -3.07 11.82
CA ASP A 64 6.63 -1.70 12.26
C ASP A 64 5.11 -1.45 12.28
N ARG A 65 4.41 -2.29 13.06
CA ARG A 65 2.97 -2.21 13.25
C ARG A 65 2.58 -0.94 13.99
N GLU A 66 1.58 -0.25 13.46
CA GLU A 66 0.95 0.90 14.11
C GLU A 66 -0.58 0.78 14.12
N THR A 67 -1.22 1.37 15.12
CA THR A 67 -2.66 1.65 15.11
C THR A 67 -2.88 3.06 14.59
N ILE A 68 -3.78 3.23 13.64
CA ILE A 68 -4.04 4.51 12.99
C ILE A 68 -5.54 4.80 12.89
N VAL A 69 -5.91 6.08 12.99
CA VAL A 69 -7.28 6.54 12.76
C VAL A 69 -7.33 7.32 11.45
N ILE A 70 -8.12 6.86 10.47
CA ILE A 70 -8.27 7.50 9.17
C ILE A 70 -9.76 7.72 8.91
N GLY A 71 -10.18 8.96 8.70
CA GLY A 71 -11.59 9.31 8.49
C GLY A 71 -12.49 8.91 9.68
N GLY A 72 -11.95 8.94 10.91
CA GLY A 72 -12.67 8.53 12.12
C GLY A 72 -12.80 7.01 12.32
N ARG A 73 -12.20 6.20 11.45
CA ARG A 73 -12.19 4.73 11.54
C ARG A 73 -10.81 4.25 12.01
N THR A 74 -10.79 3.31 12.96
CA THR A 74 -9.54 2.73 13.48
C THR A 74 -9.11 1.54 12.63
N PHE A 75 -7.84 1.56 12.22
CA PHE A 75 -7.17 0.50 11.48
C PHE A 75 -5.83 0.16 12.13
N GLU A 76 -5.20 -0.89 11.64
CA GLU A 76 -3.78 -1.14 11.84
C GLU A 76 -3.05 -1.10 10.50
N ALA A 77 -1.78 -0.70 10.51
CA ALA A 77 -0.93 -0.67 9.34
C ALA A 77 0.46 -1.23 9.67
N ASP A 78 1.06 -1.95 8.73
CA ASP A 78 2.41 -2.50 8.90
C ASP A 78 3.16 -2.55 7.57
N LEU A 79 4.48 -2.61 7.65
CA LEU A 79 5.38 -2.73 6.51
C LEU A 79 5.15 -4.05 5.78
N THR A 80 5.00 -3.97 4.47
CA THR A 80 4.87 -5.10 3.57
C THR A 80 5.80 -4.92 2.38
N SER A 81 6.12 -6.00 1.67
CA SER A 81 7.05 -5.92 0.52
C SER A 81 6.47 -5.24 -0.72
N GLY A 82 5.16 -5.02 -0.76
CA GLY A 82 4.44 -4.53 -1.94
C GLY A 82 4.45 -3.00 -2.09
N GLY A 83 4.15 -2.53 -3.29
CA GLY A 83 3.57 -1.20 -3.58
C GLY A 83 4.40 0.08 -3.42
N ALA A 84 5.57 0.06 -2.76
CA ALA A 84 6.48 1.22 -2.80
C ALA A 84 7.12 1.43 -4.20
N ALA A 85 7.25 0.35 -4.98
CA ALA A 85 7.88 0.31 -6.31
C ALA A 85 9.21 1.08 -6.37
N ASP A 86 9.34 2.10 -7.22
CA ASP A 86 10.56 2.90 -7.40
C ASP A 86 10.63 4.16 -6.52
N LEU A 87 9.61 4.42 -5.68
CA LEU A 87 9.58 5.63 -4.84
C LEU A 87 10.73 5.71 -3.83
N PRO A 88 11.19 4.62 -3.19
CA PRO A 88 12.40 4.67 -2.37
C PRO A 88 13.61 5.16 -3.17
N ASP A 89 13.76 4.73 -4.42
CA ASP A 89 14.86 5.19 -5.29
C ASP A 89 14.69 6.66 -5.67
N PHE A 90 13.47 7.08 -6.01
CA PHE A 90 13.16 8.46 -6.40
C PHE A 90 13.35 9.47 -5.27
N PHE A 91 12.98 9.10 -4.03
CA PHE A 91 13.04 9.97 -2.85
C PHE A 91 14.34 9.83 -2.05
N ARG A 92 15.25 8.93 -2.46
CA ARG A 92 16.59 8.86 -1.89
C ARG A 92 17.25 10.24 -1.92
N HIS A 93 17.86 10.64 -0.80
CA HIS A 93 18.45 11.98 -0.60
C HIS A 93 17.47 13.18 -0.63
N LYS A 94 16.16 12.96 -0.79
CA LYS A 94 15.12 14.02 -0.74
C LYS A 94 14.24 13.92 0.50
N ALA A 95 13.99 12.69 0.97
CA ALA A 95 13.26 12.42 2.19
C ALA A 95 14.12 11.62 3.16
N LYS A 96 14.12 12.01 4.44
CA LYS A 96 14.88 11.30 5.47
C LYS A 96 14.30 9.91 5.72
N SER A 97 12.97 9.79 5.68
CA SER A 97 12.29 8.50 5.80
C SER A 97 11.10 8.37 4.84
N LEU A 98 10.85 7.14 4.41
CA LEU A 98 9.72 6.76 3.56
C LEU A 98 9.27 5.35 3.93
N ASP A 99 7.97 5.23 4.22
CA ASP A 99 7.31 3.97 4.50
C ASP A 99 6.16 3.73 3.53
N TYR A 100 6.06 2.49 3.05
CA TYR A 100 4.84 1.95 2.46
C TYR A 100 4.30 0.89 3.42
N LYS A 101 3.05 1.05 3.85
CA LYS A 101 2.39 0.11 4.74
C LYS A 101 1.06 -0.34 4.16
N THR A 102 0.73 -1.59 4.41
CA THR A 102 -0.59 -2.12 4.11
C THR A 102 -1.53 -1.84 5.29
N VAL A 103 -2.77 -1.43 5.02
CA VAL A 103 -3.80 -1.17 6.03
C VAL A 103 -4.73 -2.37 6.14
N ARG A 104 -5.05 -2.76 7.37
CA ARG A 104 -5.96 -3.86 7.74
C ARG A 104 -6.86 -3.46 8.90
N TYR A 105 -7.91 -4.26 9.12
CA TYR A 105 -8.69 -4.15 10.35
C TYR A 105 -7.88 -4.62 11.55
N VAL A 106 -8.08 -3.96 12.69
CA VAL A 106 -7.36 -4.25 13.93
C VAL A 106 -7.51 -5.73 14.30
N GLY A 107 -6.38 -6.39 14.57
CA GLY A 107 -6.29 -7.81 14.94
C GLY A 107 -5.90 -8.75 13.80
N HIS A 108 -5.92 -8.30 12.54
CA HIS A 108 -5.50 -9.12 11.40
C HIS A 108 -4.01 -9.51 11.50
N TYR A 109 -3.13 -8.55 11.75
CA TYR A 109 -1.69 -8.79 11.81
C TYR A 109 -1.32 -9.67 12.99
N ALA A 110 -1.99 -9.55 14.14
CA ALA A 110 -1.79 -10.45 15.28
C ALA A 110 -2.16 -11.90 14.92
N TRP A 111 -3.23 -12.09 14.16
CA TRP A 111 -3.60 -13.42 13.64
C TRP A 111 -2.56 -13.94 12.64
N VAL A 112 -2.14 -13.13 11.66
CA VAL A 112 -1.11 -13.50 10.68
C VAL A 112 0.22 -13.87 11.34
N GLU A 113 0.68 -13.09 12.33
CA GLU A 113 1.87 -13.38 13.13
C GLU A 113 1.76 -14.75 13.81
N SER A 114 0.62 -15.07 14.42
CA SER A 114 0.41 -16.38 15.05
C SER A 114 0.48 -17.56 14.06
N VAL A 115 -0.01 -17.37 12.83
CA VAL A 115 0.09 -18.39 11.78
C VAL A 115 1.55 -18.56 11.34
N ILE A 116 2.28 -17.45 11.16
CA ILE A 116 3.69 -17.49 10.79
C ILE A 116 4.53 -18.15 11.90
N GLU A 117 4.29 -17.83 13.17
CA GLU A 117 4.98 -18.44 14.31
C GLU A 117 4.75 -19.94 14.37
N LYS A 118 3.50 -20.39 14.19
CA LYS A 118 3.15 -21.81 14.09
C LYS A 118 3.94 -22.49 12.96
N LEU A 119 3.87 -21.95 11.74
CA LEU A 119 4.59 -22.50 10.59
C LEU A 119 6.11 -22.50 10.81
N ALA A 120 6.64 -21.47 11.48
CA ALA A 120 8.07 -21.38 11.74
C ALA A 120 8.56 -22.47 12.69
N VAL A 121 7.75 -22.85 13.68
CA VAL A 121 8.05 -23.98 14.57
C VAL A 121 7.94 -25.32 13.82
N GLU A 122 6.89 -25.52 13.04
CA GLU A 122 6.65 -26.76 12.28
C GLU A 122 7.75 -27.02 11.24
N GLU A 123 8.28 -25.96 10.63
CA GLU A 123 9.23 -26.02 9.52
C GLU A 123 10.68 -25.71 9.91
N ASN A 124 10.95 -25.48 11.21
CA ASN A 124 12.25 -25.04 11.73
C ASN A 124 12.81 -23.80 11.01
N ILE A 125 11.95 -22.79 10.79
CA ILE A 125 12.31 -21.53 10.13
C ILE A 125 12.86 -20.56 11.18
N PHE A 126 14.12 -20.18 11.05
CA PHE A 126 14.78 -19.21 11.94
C PHE A 126 14.76 -17.78 11.39
N ASN A 127 14.64 -17.61 10.07
CA ASN A 127 14.53 -16.32 9.42
C ASN A 127 13.48 -16.32 8.31
N LYS A 128 12.38 -15.61 8.52
CA LYS A 128 11.23 -15.52 7.60
C LYS A 128 11.61 -15.19 6.15
N SER A 129 12.59 -14.31 5.95
CA SER A 129 12.96 -13.84 4.61
C SER A 129 13.71 -14.86 3.76
N ASP A 130 14.31 -15.86 4.39
CA ASP A 130 15.25 -16.79 3.75
C ASP A 130 14.55 -18.07 3.24
N HIS A 131 13.25 -18.21 3.50
CA HIS A 131 12.46 -19.35 3.08
C HIS A 131 11.53 -18.99 1.93
N ASP A 132 11.95 -19.32 0.71
CA ASP A 132 11.18 -19.08 -0.51
C ASP A 132 9.84 -19.82 -0.55
N GLU A 133 9.69 -20.92 0.20
CA GLU A 133 8.45 -21.71 0.29
C GLU A 133 7.44 -21.17 1.33
N LEU A 134 7.86 -20.28 2.23
CA LEU A 134 6.99 -19.80 3.30
C LEU A 134 5.73 -19.07 2.79
N PRO A 135 5.77 -18.25 1.71
CA PRO A 135 4.56 -17.67 1.12
C PRO A 135 3.54 -18.73 0.69
N ASP A 136 3.98 -19.86 0.13
CA ASP A 136 3.08 -20.93 -0.32
C ASP A 136 2.45 -21.68 0.86
N LYS A 137 3.21 -21.90 1.94
CA LYS A 137 2.68 -22.49 3.18
C LYS A 137 1.67 -21.58 3.87
N LEU A 138 1.99 -20.29 3.94
CA LEU A 138 1.09 -19.27 4.49
C LEU A 138 -0.19 -19.15 3.66
N LEU A 139 -0.08 -19.23 2.33
CA LEU A 139 -1.23 -19.30 1.44
C LEU A 139 -2.13 -20.50 1.78
N GLY A 140 -1.56 -21.68 2.03
CA GLY A 140 -2.31 -22.87 2.42
C GLY A 140 -3.17 -22.65 3.66
N GLU A 141 -2.59 -22.09 4.72
CA GLU A 141 -3.32 -21.73 5.95
C GLU A 141 -4.39 -20.67 5.68
N PHE A 142 -4.08 -19.65 4.87
CA PHE A 142 -5.05 -18.60 4.55
C PHE A 142 -6.24 -19.11 3.74
N LEU A 143 -6.04 -19.99 2.76
CA LEU A 143 -7.14 -20.55 1.97
C LEU A 143 -8.07 -21.45 2.79
N GLY A 144 -7.59 -22.01 3.90
CA GLY A 144 -8.41 -22.78 4.84
C GLY A 144 -9.30 -21.93 5.73
N GLU A 145 -8.90 -20.69 6.04
CA GLU A 145 -9.52 -19.87 7.08
C GLU A 145 -10.22 -18.61 6.54
N ILE A 146 -9.69 -17.98 5.49
CA ILE A 146 -10.15 -16.68 4.99
C ILE A 146 -11.14 -16.87 3.83
N PRO A 147 -12.38 -16.36 3.92
CA PRO A 147 -13.34 -16.45 2.83
C PRO A 147 -13.00 -15.49 1.68
N ALA A 148 -13.35 -15.88 0.46
CA ALA A 148 -13.44 -14.96 -0.67
C ALA A 148 -14.76 -14.17 -0.60
N VAL A 149 -14.68 -12.86 -0.87
CA VAL A 149 -15.84 -11.96 -0.79
C VAL A 149 -15.87 -10.98 -1.95
N GLU A 150 -17.06 -10.43 -2.20
CA GLU A 150 -17.28 -9.48 -3.29
C GLU A 150 -17.40 -8.02 -2.83
N ASP A 151 -17.88 -7.77 -1.60
CA ASP A 151 -18.02 -6.39 -1.12
C ASP A 151 -16.70 -5.85 -0.54
N ASP A 152 -16.19 -4.79 -1.17
CA ASP A 152 -14.94 -4.14 -0.79
C ASP A 152 -14.98 -2.61 -0.92
N PHE A 153 -13.99 -1.98 -0.30
CA PHE A 153 -13.56 -0.61 -0.57
C PHE A 153 -12.04 -0.55 -0.54
N VAL A 154 -11.46 0.43 -1.22
CA VAL A 154 -10.03 0.68 -1.21
C VAL A 154 -9.76 1.98 -0.48
N LEU A 155 -8.92 1.89 0.55
CA LEU A 155 -8.37 3.04 1.26
C LEU A 155 -6.99 3.35 0.69
N VAL A 156 -6.77 4.57 0.21
CA VAL A 156 -5.46 5.11 -0.12
C VAL A 156 -5.18 6.30 0.80
N HIS A 157 -4.06 6.29 1.49
CA HIS A 157 -3.62 7.35 2.39
C HIS A 157 -2.18 7.73 2.08
N ALA A 158 -1.90 9.03 2.11
CA ALA A 158 -0.56 9.56 1.98
C ALA A 158 -0.36 10.76 2.90
N SER A 159 0.78 10.81 3.58
CA SER A 159 1.22 11.95 4.38
C SER A 159 2.65 12.36 4.04
N VAL A 160 2.92 13.65 4.18
CA VAL A 160 4.24 14.24 4.11
C VAL A 160 4.41 15.11 5.35
N ASP A 161 5.38 14.77 6.19
CA ASP A 161 5.76 15.47 7.42
C ASP A 161 7.15 16.07 7.27
N GLY A 162 7.34 17.25 7.83
CA GLY A 162 8.61 17.97 7.80
C GLY A 162 8.54 19.28 8.57
N PHE A 163 9.47 20.18 8.28
CA PHE A 163 9.53 21.50 8.89
C PHE A 163 9.35 22.58 7.81
N ASP A 164 8.70 23.69 8.15
CA ASP A 164 8.76 24.89 7.30
C ASP A 164 10.09 25.65 7.47
N ALA A 165 10.31 26.68 6.65
CA ALA A 165 11.52 27.52 6.70
C ALA A 165 11.76 28.18 8.09
N GLY A 166 10.72 28.33 8.91
CA GLY A 166 10.81 28.85 10.28
C GLY A 166 11.10 27.79 11.34
N GLY A 167 11.28 26.52 10.93
CA GLY A 167 11.52 25.40 11.85
C GLY A 167 10.25 24.88 12.55
N THR A 168 9.06 25.28 12.11
CA THR A 168 7.81 24.74 12.66
C THR A 168 7.47 23.43 11.95
N ARG A 169 7.12 22.39 12.71
CA ARG A 169 6.70 21.11 12.13
C ARG A 169 5.36 21.27 11.39
N ARG A 170 5.30 20.73 10.17
CA ARG A 170 4.14 20.77 9.27
C ARG A 170 3.87 19.39 8.71
N MET A 171 2.61 19.13 8.42
CA MET A 171 2.17 17.91 7.75
C MET A 171 1.12 18.25 6.70
N ILE A 172 1.20 17.58 5.55
CA ILE A 172 0.12 17.49 4.56
C ILE A 172 -0.29 16.03 4.51
N GLU A 173 -1.58 15.77 4.69
CA GLU A 173 -2.13 14.42 4.70
C GLU A 173 -3.41 14.38 3.88
N LYS A 174 -3.65 13.26 3.20
CA LYS A 174 -4.90 13.01 2.48
C LYS A 174 -5.23 11.53 2.51
N ALA A 175 -6.52 11.22 2.58
CA ALA A 175 -7.06 9.88 2.47
C ALA A 175 -8.21 9.85 1.46
N PHE A 176 -8.29 8.76 0.71
CA PHE A 176 -9.32 8.48 -0.27
C PHE A 176 -9.94 7.14 0.07
N PHE A 177 -11.27 7.11 0.14
CA PHE A 177 -12.05 5.89 0.25
C PHE A 177 -12.75 5.70 -1.09
N VAL A 178 -12.37 4.65 -1.82
CA VAL A 178 -12.97 4.29 -3.10
C VAL A 178 -13.88 3.09 -2.86
N ASP A 179 -15.18 3.28 -3.03
CA ASP A 179 -16.17 2.22 -2.93
C ASP A 179 -16.36 1.52 -4.28
N PHE A 180 -17.17 0.46 -4.29
CA PHE A 180 -17.63 -0.17 -5.53
C PHE A 180 -18.33 0.83 -6.46
N LEU A 181 -18.29 0.56 -7.76
CA LEU A 181 -18.90 1.41 -8.78
C LEU A 181 -19.80 0.60 -9.68
N GLU A 182 -20.89 1.21 -10.15
CA GLU A 182 -21.70 0.66 -11.23
C GLU A 182 -21.28 1.28 -12.56
N ILE A 183 -20.81 0.44 -13.49
CA ILE A 183 -20.42 0.84 -14.84
C ILE A 183 -21.20 -0.02 -15.83
N ASP A 184 -22.03 0.63 -16.66
CA ASP A 184 -22.87 -0.03 -17.66
C ASP A 184 -23.76 -1.15 -17.08
N GLY A 185 -24.42 -0.86 -15.95
CA GLY A 185 -25.28 -1.80 -15.24
C GLY A 185 -24.53 -2.95 -14.54
N LYS A 186 -23.20 -2.95 -14.55
CA LYS A 186 -22.37 -3.94 -13.85
C LYS A 186 -21.74 -3.32 -12.63
N ARG A 187 -21.94 -3.96 -11.47
CA ARG A 187 -21.24 -3.63 -10.24
C ARG A 187 -19.81 -4.15 -10.31
N LEU A 188 -18.85 -3.25 -10.19
CA LEU A 188 -17.42 -3.54 -10.11
C LEU A 188 -16.92 -3.20 -8.71
N ARG A 189 -16.12 -4.11 -8.14
CA ARG A 189 -15.43 -3.94 -6.86
C ARG A 189 -14.50 -2.73 -6.90
N ALA A 190 -14.28 -2.12 -5.74
CA ALA A 190 -13.33 -1.03 -5.60
C ALA A 190 -11.95 -1.46 -6.13
N ILE A 191 -11.44 -2.62 -5.68
CA ILE A 191 -10.12 -3.12 -6.11
C ILE A 191 -10.02 -3.33 -7.63
N GLN A 192 -11.11 -3.73 -8.28
CA GLN A 192 -11.14 -3.90 -9.74
C GLN A 192 -10.95 -2.56 -10.44
N THR A 193 -11.71 -1.54 -10.02
CA THR A 193 -11.67 -0.22 -10.67
C THR A 193 -10.39 0.54 -10.35
N THR A 194 -9.89 0.47 -9.11
CA THR A 194 -8.62 1.09 -8.69
C THR A 194 -7.40 0.40 -9.28
N THR A 195 -7.52 -0.83 -9.78
CA THR A 195 -6.43 -1.51 -10.50
C THR A 195 -6.52 -1.23 -12.00
N ALA A 196 -7.72 -1.36 -12.58
CA ALA A 196 -7.92 -1.25 -14.02
C ALA A 196 -7.76 0.20 -14.52
N ALA A 197 -8.25 1.20 -13.79
CA ALA A 197 -8.21 2.59 -14.28
C ALA A 197 -6.79 3.16 -14.39
N PRO A 198 -5.89 3.01 -13.40
CA PRO A 198 -4.49 3.41 -13.56
C PRO A 198 -3.78 2.70 -14.72
N LEU A 199 -4.09 1.40 -14.94
CA LEU A 199 -3.54 0.64 -16.06
C LEU A 199 -4.03 1.19 -17.41
N CYS A 200 -5.34 1.46 -17.54
CA CYS A 200 -5.92 2.06 -18.74
C CYS A 200 -5.35 3.46 -19.01
N GLU A 201 -5.15 4.27 -17.97
CA GLU A 201 -4.57 5.60 -18.10
C GLU A 201 -3.11 5.54 -18.56
N ALA A 202 -2.29 4.67 -17.96
CA ALA A 202 -0.91 4.47 -18.40
C ALA A 202 -0.84 4.02 -19.86
N ALA A 203 -1.73 3.11 -20.28
CA ALA A 203 -1.84 2.68 -21.67
C ALA A 203 -2.24 3.85 -22.60
N ALA A 204 -3.23 4.67 -22.20
CA ALA A 204 -3.64 5.85 -22.95
C ALA A 204 -2.52 6.88 -23.09
N MET A 205 -1.77 7.13 -22.02
CA MET A 205 -0.60 8.01 -22.04
C MET A 205 0.50 7.49 -22.97
N LEU A 206 0.76 6.18 -23.01
CA LEU A 206 1.72 5.59 -23.96
C LEU A 206 1.30 5.78 -25.42
N LEU A 207 0.00 5.71 -25.72
CA LEU A 207 -0.54 5.91 -27.07
C LEU A 207 -0.37 7.35 -27.61
N THR A 208 -0.07 8.33 -26.74
CA THR A 208 0.25 9.71 -27.17
C THR A 208 1.61 9.83 -27.86
N ASN A 209 2.46 8.80 -27.76
CA ASN A 209 3.87 8.80 -28.19
C ASN A 209 4.80 9.79 -27.48
N GLU A 210 4.35 10.43 -26.39
CA GLU A 210 5.18 11.29 -25.53
C GLU A 210 6.16 10.48 -24.66
N TYR A 211 5.77 9.25 -24.30
CA TYR A 211 6.53 8.35 -23.45
C TYR A 211 7.16 7.22 -24.29
N LYS A 212 8.46 6.95 -24.10
CA LYS A 212 9.20 5.93 -24.86
C LYS A 212 10.14 5.14 -23.95
N GLY A 213 10.20 3.82 -24.15
CA GLY A 213 11.04 2.92 -23.35
C GLY A 213 10.39 2.55 -22.01
N VAL A 214 11.22 2.16 -21.04
CA VAL A 214 10.76 1.84 -19.68
C VAL A 214 10.51 3.15 -18.93
N ILE A 215 9.26 3.37 -18.52
CA ILE A 215 8.83 4.52 -17.72
C ILE A 215 8.41 4.00 -16.34
N LEU A 216 9.02 4.54 -15.30
CA LEU A 216 8.65 4.28 -13.92
C LEU A 216 7.59 5.28 -13.46
N GLN A 217 6.81 4.93 -12.44
CA GLN A 217 5.73 5.81 -11.93
C GLN A 217 6.27 7.17 -11.47
N SER A 218 7.49 7.25 -10.93
CA SER A 218 8.06 8.52 -10.47
C SER A 218 8.44 9.47 -11.61
N GLN A 219 8.47 8.97 -12.85
CA GLN A 219 8.76 9.72 -14.06
C GLN A 219 7.50 10.26 -14.75
N ILE A 220 6.32 9.88 -14.25
CA ILE A 220 5.03 10.37 -14.73
C ILE A 220 4.63 11.58 -13.87
N GLU A 221 4.25 12.69 -14.51
CA GLU A 221 3.77 13.86 -13.77
C GLU A 221 2.44 13.51 -13.07
N PRO A 222 2.38 13.56 -11.72
CA PRO A 222 1.24 13.03 -10.99
C PRO A 222 -0.09 13.73 -11.31
N GLN A 223 -0.12 15.05 -11.51
CA GLN A 223 -1.37 15.76 -11.80
C GLN A 223 -1.93 15.36 -13.16
N LYS A 224 -1.09 15.24 -14.19
CA LYS A 224 -1.46 14.76 -15.52
C LYS A 224 -2.03 13.35 -15.47
N PHE A 225 -1.42 12.45 -14.71
CA PHE A 225 -1.92 11.09 -14.53
C PHE A 225 -3.26 11.06 -13.79
N LEU A 226 -3.36 11.76 -12.66
CA LEU A 226 -4.56 11.77 -11.81
C LEU A 226 -5.74 12.49 -12.46
N SER A 227 -5.49 13.52 -13.27
CA SER A 227 -6.51 14.23 -14.06
C SER A 227 -6.93 13.49 -15.34
N GLY A 228 -6.27 12.36 -15.63
CA GLY A 228 -6.57 11.51 -16.77
C GLY A 228 -7.99 10.98 -16.81
N ASN A 229 -8.49 10.66 -18.01
CA ASN A 229 -9.89 10.31 -18.25
C ASN A 229 -10.36 9.07 -17.49
N PHE A 230 -9.46 8.11 -17.23
CA PHE A 230 -9.81 6.89 -16.50
C PHE A 230 -9.68 7.10 -14.99
N VAL A 231 -8.54 7.64 -14.53
CA VAL A 231 -8.22 7.76 -13.10
C VAL A 231 -9.14 8.75 -12.39
N SER A 232 -9.39 9.93 -12.98
CA SER A 232 -10.25 10.97 -12.39
C SER A 232 -11.69 10.53 -12.13
N ARG A 233 -12.17 9.50 -12.84
CA ARG A 233 -13.52 8.95 -12.66
C ARG A 233 -13.62 8.00 -11.47
N ILE A 234 -12.50 7.41 -11.04
CA ILE A 234 -12.44 6.43 -9.96
C ILE A 234 -12.00 7.08 -8.65
N TYR A 235 -10.92 7.85 -8.68
CA TYR A 235 -10.35 8.51 -7.51
C TYR A 235 -10.95 9.92 -7.40
N LYS A 236 -12.20 9.98 -6.93
CA LYS A 236 -12.91 11.24 -6.75
C LYS A 236 -12.46 11.93 -5.46
N ASP A 237 -12.20 13.23 -5.56
CA ASP A 237 -12.02 14.14 -4.43
C ASP A 237 -13.36 14.57 -3.83
#